data_AF-A0A1C4WY42-F1
#
_entry.id   AF-A0A1C4WY42-F1
#
_cell.length_a   1.000
_cell.length_b   1.000
_cell.length_c   1.000
_cell.angle_alpha   90.00
_cell.angle_beta   90.00
_cell.angle_gamma   90.00
#
_symmetry.space_group_name_H-M   'P 1'
#
loop_
_entity.id
_entity.type
_entity.pdbx_description
1 polymer ?
#
loop_
_entity_poly.entity_id
_entity_poly.type
_entity_poly.pdbx_seq_one_letter_code
_entity_poly.pdbx_strand_id
1 'polypeptide(L)'
;MSADHDGRDTYREFTEAVNMKPGELSSWLETDESKQVGWHKGGSSGGGESVGHESGRKIIDLLRRKRADLSDGDYKHMRKVVGYVRRHMAQRPSGNVRDTKWRWSLMNWGHDPLKGPLPPPGGPSRRALDRHGTPPKERRGPGR
;
A
#
# COMPACT_ATOMS: atom_id res chain seq x y z
N MET A 1 20.73 7.35 3.79
CA MET A 1 19.92 6.20 4.25
C MET A 1 20.27 5.02 3.38
N SER A 2 20.78 3.93 3.94
CA SER A 2 21.26 2.76 3.18
C SER A 2 20.10 2.05 2.47
N ALA A 3 20.33 1.50 1.28
CA ALA A 3 19.33 0.80 0.47
C ALA A 3 18.60 -0.32 1.25
N ASP A 4 19.29 -0.98 2.19
CA ASP A 4 18.70 -2.01 3.07
C ASP A 4 17.65 -1.46 4.06
N HIS A 5 17.74 -0.19 4.44
CA HIS A 5 16.70 0.43 5.29
C HIS A 5 15.44 0.73 4.47
N ASP A 6 15.62 1.23 3.24
CA ASP A 6 14.54 1.54 2.29
C ASP A 6 13.74 0.29 1.89
N GLY A 7 14.42 -0.83 1.63
CA GLY A 7 13.78 -2.12 1.36
C GLY A 7 13.02 -2.68 2.56
N ARG A 8 13.54 -2.53 3.79
CA ARG A 8 12.85 -2.98 5.01
C ARG A 8 11.59 -2.17 5.29
N ASP A 9 11.64 -0.86 5.14
CA ASP A 9 10.48 0.01 5.31
C ASP A 9 9.45 -0.24 4.21
N THR A 10 9.87 -0.37 2.95
CA THR A 10 8.98 -0.69 1.82
C THR A 10 8.19 -1.97 2.04
N TYR A 11 8.85 -3.05 2.45
CA TYR A 11 8.18 -4.33 2.69
C TYR A 11 7.13 -4.22 3.80
N ARG A 12 7.47 -3.55 4.92
CA ARG A 12 6.52 -3.32 6.02
C ARG A 12 5.31 -2.54 5.53
N GLU A 13 5.53 -1.39 4.90
CA GLU A 13 4.44 -0.54 4.40
C GLU A 13 3.56 -1.28 3.38
N PHE A 14 4.16 -2.14 2.54
CA PHE A 14 3.42 -2.99 1.62
C PHE A 14 2.52 -3.98 2.36
N THR A 15 3.04 -4.68 3.37
CA THR A 15 2.24 -5.63 4.16
C THR A 15 1.16 -4.96 5.01
N GLU A 16 1.32 -3.69 5.36
CA GLU A 16 0.28 -2.88 6.01
C GLU A 16 -0.78 -2.41 5.00
N ALA A 17 -0.37 -2.11 3.76
CA ALA A 17 -1.26 -1.66 2.71
C ALA A 17 -2.09 -2.80 2.09
N VAL A 18 -1.52 -3.99 1.94
CA VAL A 18 -2.22 -5.15 1.36
C VAL A 18 -2.84 -5.98 2.46
N ASN A 19 -4.16 -5.88 2.63
CA ASN A 19 -4.91 -6.55 3.70
C ASN A 19 -5.80 -7.71 3.21
N MET A 20 -5.76 -8.00 1.90
CA MET A 20 -6.38 -9.18 1.30
C MET A 20 -5.38 -10.34 1.22
N LYS A 21 -5.84 -11.55 1.53
CA LYS A 21 -4.99 -12.75 1.42
C LYS A 21 -4.80 -13.14 -0.05
N PRO A 22 -3.74 -13.89 -0.42
CA PRO A 22 -3.51 -14.30 -1.81
C PRO A 22 -4.71 -15.00 -2.46
N GLY A 23 -5.35 -15.94 -1.75
CA GLY A 23 -6.52 -16.66 -2.27
C GLY A 23 -7.77 -15.78 -2.41
N GLU A 24 -7.94 -14.83 -1.50
CA GLU A 24 -9.03 -13.86 -1.54
C GLU A 24 -8.86 -12.88 -2.71
N LEU A 25 -7.65 -12.33 -2.89
CA LEU A 25 -7.34 -11.47 -4.02
C LEU A 25 -7.44 -12.23 -5.34
N SER A 26 -7.01 -13.49 -5.39
CA SER A 26 -7.16 -14.34 -6.58
C SER A 26 -8.64 -14.49 -6.96
N SER A 27 -9.48 -14.84 -5.99
CA SER A 27 -10.93 -15.01 -6.21
C SER A 27 -11.59 -13.69 -6.63
N TRP A 28 -11.14 -12.57 -6.06
CA TRP A 28 -11.61 -11.24 -6.43
C TRP A 28 -11.25 -10.88 -7.88
N LEU A 29 -10.02 -11.16 -8.34
CA LEU A 29 -9.60 -10.85 -9.71
C LEU A 29 -10.37 -11.65 -10.77
N GLU A 30 -11.00 -12.76 -10.40
CA GLU A 30 -11.82 -13.53 -11.33
C GLU A 30 -13.21 -12.91 -11.56
N THR A 31 -13.64 -11.96 -10.74
CA THR A 31 -14.97 -11.33 -10.84
C THR A 31 -15.07 -10.32 -11.98
N ASP A 32 -16.29 -10.08 -12.45
CA ASP A 32 -16.53 -9.10 -13.49
C ASP A 32 -16.36 -7.66 -12.98
N GLU A 33 -16.65 -7.39 -11.71
CA GLU A 33 -16.41 -6.09 -11.08
C GLU A 33 -14.91 -5.75 -11.10
N SER A 34 -14.05 -6.73 -10.83
CA SER A 34 -12.60 -6.54 -10.88
C SER A 34 -12.12 -6.21 -12.28
N LYS A 35 -12.63 -6.90 -13.31
CA LYS A 35 -12.25 -6.68 -14.71
C LYS A 35 -12.75 -5.35 -15.27
N GLN A 36 -13.87 -4.84 -14.74
CA GLN A 36 -14.51 -3.60 -15.19
C GLN A 36 -13.89 -2.32 -14.63
N VAL A 37 -12.94 -2.40 -13.70
CA VAL A 37 -12.34 -1.22 -13.05
C VAL A 37 -10.85 -1.10 -13.29
N GLY A 38 -10.40 0.15 -13.29
CA GLY A 38 -9.00 0.53 -13.43
C GLY A 38 -8.72 1.28 -14.72
N TRP A 39 -7.46 1.67 -14.87
CA TRP A 39 -6.99 2.39 -16.05
C TRP A 39 -6.40 1.42 -17.07
N HIS A 40 -6.82 1.55 -18.33
CA HIS A 40 -6.33 0.75 -19.46
C HIS A 40 -5.29 1.55 -20.24
N LYS A 41 -4.19 0.91 -20.66
CA LYS A 41 -3.21 1.51 -21.59
C LYS A 41 -3.89 1.69 -22.95
N GLY A 42 -4.44 2.87 -23.20
CA GLY A 42 -5.18 3.21 -24.43
C GLY A 42 -6.53 3.90 -24.22
N GLY A 43 -6.94 4.13 -22.95
CA GLY A 43 -8.26 4.67 -22.62
C GLY A 43 -9.31 3.56 -22.44
N SER A 44 -10.52 3.93 -22.00
CA SER A 44 -11.61 3.01 -21.61
C SER A 44 -12.13 2.08 -22.72
N SER A 45 -11.62 2.21 -23.95
CA SER A 45 -12.09 1.49 -25.14
C SER A 45 -11.17 0.34 -25.58
N GLY A 46 -10.03 0.13 -24.91
CA GLY A 46 -9.12 -0.97 -25.22
C GLY A 46 -9.48 -2.20 -24.39
N GLY A 47 -9.98 -3.27 -25.01
CA GLY A 47 -10.32 -4.55 -24.37
C GLY A 47 -9.14 -5.34 -23.76
N GLY A 48 -8.07 -4.64 -23.38
CA GLY A 48 -6.94 -5.19 -22.62
C GLY A 48 -7.16 -5.06 -21.12
N GLU A 49 -6.37 -5.81 -20.36
CA GLU A 49 -6.40 -5.78 -18.91
C GLU A 49 -6.08 -4.39 -18.31
N SER A 50 -6.76 -4.02 -17.23
CA SER A 50 -6.46 -2.77 -16.51
C SER A 50 -5.15 -2.87 -15.70
N VAL A 51 -4.44 -1.75 -15.53
CA VAL A 51 -3.19 -1.71 -14.75
C VAL A 51 -3.39 -2.17 -13.31
N GLY A 52 -4.58 -1.95 -12.74
CA GLY A 52 -4.91 -2.41 -11.40
C GLY A 52 -5.05 -3.93 -11.35
N HIS A 53 -5.76 -4.50 -12.31
CA HIS A 53 -5.94 -5.95 -12.40
C HIS A 53 -4.60 -6.68 -12.63
N GLU A 54 -3.74 -6.14 -13.51
CA GLU A 54 -2.38 -6.67 -13.72
C GLU A 54 -1.54 -6.59 -12.43
N SER A 55 -1.67 -5.48 -11.70
CA SER A 55 -1.00 -5.28 -10.40
C SER A 55 -1.48 -6.29 -9.37
N GLY A 56 -2.77 -6.62 -9.33
CA GLY A 56 -3.34 -7.60 -8.43
C GLY A 56 -2.68 -8.97 -8.58
N ARG A 57 -2.46 -9.43 -9.82
CA ARG A 57 -1.74 -10.70 -10.05
C ARG A 57 -0.30 -10.65 -9.54
N LYS A 58 0.41 -9.54 -9.80
CA LYS A 58 1.77 -9.35 -9.27
C LYS A 58 1.81 -9.33 -7.75
N ILE A 59 0.80 -8.73 -7.09
CA ILE A 59 0.69 -8.75 -5.63
C ILE A 59 0.52 -10.18 -5.11
N ILE A 60 -0.30 -11.01 -5.76
CA ILE A 60 -0.45 -12.43 -5.39
C ILE A 60 0.91 -13.15 -5.43
N ASP A 61 1.68 -12.95 -6.49
CA ASP A 61 3.01 -13.55 -6.61
C ASP A 61 3.97 -13.06 -5.51
N LEU A 62 3.96 -11.75 -5.24
CA LEU A 62 4.80 -11.16 -4.19
C LEU A 62 4.44 -11.68 -2.78
N LEU A 63 3.15 -11.85 -2.49
CA LEU A 63 2.69 -12.39 -1.21
C LEU A 63 3.07 -13.87 -1.01
N ARG A 64 3.34 -14.61 -2.09
CA ARG A 64 3.74 -16.02 -2.05
C ARG A 64 5.27 -16.20 -2.00
N ARG A 65 6.04 -15.19 -2.38
CA ARG A 65 7.51 -15.23 -2.36
C ARG A 65 8.08 -15.05 -0.96
N LYS A 66 9.24 -15.64 -0.69
CA LYS A 66 10.00 -15.35 0.51
C LYS A 66 10.72 -14.02 0.32
N ARG A 67 10.89 -13.29 1.43
CA ARG A 67 11.57 -11.99 1.42
C ARG A 67 12.99 -12.03 0.85
N ALA A 68 13.71 -13.14 1.04
CA ALA A 68 15.06 -13.33 0.52
C ALA A 68 15.11 -13.43 -1.02
N ASP A 69 13.98 -13.73 -1.66
CA ASP A 69 13.87 -13.91 -3.11
C ASP A 69 13.34 -12.65 -3.82
N LEU A 70 13.17 -11.53 -3.08
CA LEU A 70 12.65 -10.28 -3.63
C LEU A 70 13.74 -9.51 -4.37
N SER A 71 13.44 -9.13 -5.60
CA SER A 71 14.30 -8.29 -6.43
C SER A 71 14.04 -6.79 -6.22
N ASP A 72 14.94 -5.93 -6.71
CA ASP A 72 14.71 -4.48 -6.75
C ASP A 72 13.46 -4.09 -7.55
N GLY A 73 13.10 -4.89 -8.57
CA GLY A 73 11.86 -4.73 -9.33
C GLY A 73 10.61 -4.97 -8.47
N ASP A 74 10.68 -5.96 -7.58
CA ASP A 74 9.62 -6.27 -6.63
C ASP A 74 9.44 -5.13 -5.62
N TYR A 75 10.54 -4.61 -5.06
CA TYR A 75 10.50 -3.44 -4.17
C TYR A 75 9.97 -2.17 -4.86
N LYS A 76 10.31 -1.96 -6.14
CA LYS A 76 9.72 -0.87 -6.95
C LYS A 76 8.20 -1.05 -7.10
N HIS A 77 7.74 -2.27 -7.35
CA HIS A 77 6.32 -2.56 -7.44
C HIS A 77 5.61 -2.36 -6.09
N MET A 78 6.18 -2.83 -4.99
CA MET A 78 5.65 -2.62 -3.64
C MET A 78 5.45 -1.14 -3.32
N ARG A 79 6.44 -0.28 -3.62
CA ARG A 79 6.30 1.18 -3.46
C ARG A 79 5.16 1.76 -4.30
N LYS A 80 4.98 1.27 -5.53
CA LYS A 80 3.87 1.67 -6.40
C LYS A 80 2.52 1.31 -5.76
N VAL A 81 2.39 0.10 -5.22
CA VAL A 81 1.18 -0.37 -4.54
C VAL A 81 0.87 0.49 -3.32
N VAL A 82 1.84 0.69 -2.43
CA VAL A 82 1.69 1.53 -1.23
C VAL A 82 1.24 2.94 -1.60
N GLY A 83 1.91 3.57 -2.59
CA GLY A 83 1.56 4.90 -3.04
C GLY A 83 0.16 4.99 -3.65
N TYR A 84 -0.25 3.98 -4.41
CA TYR A 84 -1.60 3.91 -4.98
C TYR A 84 -2.67 3.78 -3.90
N VAL A 85 -2.54 2.80 -3.00
CA VAL A 85 -3.50 2.53 -1.91
C VAL A 85 -3.66 3.77 -1.03
N ARG A 86 -2.55 4.38 -0.59
CA ARG A 86 -2.59 5.61 0.23
C ARG A 86 -3.35 6.75 -0.45
N ARG A 87 -3.01 7.04 -1.71
CA ARG A 87 -3.65 8.14 -2.46
C ARG A 87 -5.14 7.87 -2.69
N HIS A 88 -5.52 6.63 -3.05
CA HIS A 88 -6.92 6.28 -3.27
C HIS A 88 -7.73 6.25 -1.97
N MET A 89 -7.12 5.81 -0.86
CA MET A 89 -7.75 5.86 0.48
C MET A 89 -8.03 7.30 0.92
N ALA A 90 -7.14 8.25 0.62
CA ALA A 90 -7.36 9.67 0.90
C ALA A 90 -8.52 10.29 0.09
N GLN A 91 -8.91 9.65 -1.02
CA GLN A 91 -10.01 10.08 -1.90
C GLN A 91 -11.31 9.31 -1.61
N ARG A 92 -11.48 8.79 -0.39
CA ARG A 92 -12.65 7.99 -0.01
C ARG A 92 -13.95 8.78 -0.23
N PRO A 93 -14.90 8.27 -1.04
CA PRO A 93 -16.22 8.88 -1.19
C PRO A 93 -17.00 8.89 0.13
N SER A 94 -17.89 9.87 0.29
CA SER A 94 -18.87 9.87 1.37
C SER A 94 -19.91 8.77 1.16
N GLY A 95 -20.49 8.29 2.27
CA GLY A 95 -21.56 7.29 2.25
C GLY A 95 -21.07 5.83 2.19
N ASN A 96 -21.95 4.95 1.71
CA ASN A 96 -21.67 3.51 1.60
C ASN A 96 -20.80 3.23 0.38
N VAL A 97 -19.60 2.70 0.63
CA VAL A 97 -18.60 2.40 -0.41
C VAL A 97 -18.56 0.92 -0.82
N ARG A 98 -19.43 0.07 -0.25
CA ARG A 98 -19.36 -1.40 -0.39
C ARG A 98 -19.36 -1.87 -1.84
N ASP A 99 -20.22 -1.31 -2.68
CA ASP A 99 -20.39 -1.77 -4.07
C ASP A 99 -20.07 -0.60 -5.02
N THR A 100 -18.84 -0.11 -4.93
CA THR A 100 -18.38 1.06 -5.69
C THR A 100 -17.11 0.78 -6.46
N LYS A 101 -16.97 1.40 -7.63
CA LYS A 101 -15.74 1.35 -8.43
C LYS A 101 -14.50 1.77 -7.65
N TRP A 102 -14.65 2.68 -6.68
CA TRP A 102 -13.58 3.09 -5.78
C TRP A 102 -13.05 1.92 -4.94
N ARG A 103 -13.95 1.18 -4.27
CA ARG A 103 -13.57 0.00 -3.47
C ARG A 103 -13.02 -1.10 -4.37
N TRP A 104 -13.70 -1.41 -5.46
CA TRP A 104 -13.29 -2.45 -6.40
C TRP A 104 -11.88 -2.18 -6.96
N SER A 105 -11.58 -0.92 -7.26
CA SER A 105 -10.24 -0.53 -7.70
C SER A 105 -9.21 -0.70 -6.58
N LEU A 106 -9.51 -0.39 -5.32
CA LEU A 106 -8.60 -0.69 -4.20
C LEU A 106 -8.39 -2.20 -4.01
N MET A 107 -9.43 -3.00 -4.18
CA MET A 107 -9.36 -4.46 -4.08
C MET A 107 -8.49 -5.07 -5.18
N ASN A 108 -8.48 -4.51 -6.40
CA ASN A 108 -7.52 -4.90 -7.45
C ASN A 108 -6.06 -4.66 -7.02
N TRP A 109 -5.83 -3.76 -6.08
CA TRP A 109 -4.50 -3.48 -5.50
C TRP A 109 -4.31 -4.16 -4.13
N GLY A 110 -5.14 -5.16 -3.81
CA GLY A 110 -5.01 -5.99 -2.61
C GLY A 110 -5.44 -5.31 -1.30
N HIS A 111 -6.13 -4.17 -1.38
CA HIS A 111 -6.66 -3.46 -0.22
C HIS A 111 -8.19 -3.45 -0.22
N ASP A 112 -8.80 -4.05 0.81
CA ASP A 112 -10.22 -3.88 1.10
C ASP A 112 -10.41 -2.81 2.20
N PRO A 113 -10.95 -1.62 1.88
CA PRO A 113 -11.21 -0.55 2.83
C PRO A 113 -12.30 -0.86 3.87
N LEU A 114 -12.99 -2.00 3.76
CA LEU A 114 -13.94 -2.47 4.78
C LEU A 114 -13.29 -3.30 5.89
N LYS A 115 -12.04 -3.72 5.74
CA LYS A 115 -11.34 -4.55 6.75
C LYS A 115 -10.65 -3.74 7.84
N GLY A 116 -10.37 -2.46 7.62
CA GLY A 116 -9.74 -1.60 8.61
C GLY A 116 -9.07 -0.37 7.99
N PRO A 117 -8.71 0.62 8.82
CA PRO A 117 -7.99 1.81 8.36
C PRO A 117 -6.54 1.48 8.01
N LEU A 118 -5.99 2.21 7.05
CA LEU A 118 -4.58 2.14 6.71
C LEU A 118 -3.75 2.90 7.77
N PRO A 119 -2.69 2.30 8.35
CA PRO A 119 -1.84 3.01 9.32
C PRO A 119 -1.10 4.18 8.65
N PRO A 120 -0.76 5.24 9.43
CA PRO A 120 -0.07 6.40 8.89
C PRO A 120 1.34 6.05 8.41
N PRO A 121 1.88 6.79 7.42
CA PRO A 121 3.22 6.55 6.89
C PRO A 121 4.32 6.63 7.95
N GLY A 122 5.28 5.71 7.90
CA GLY A 122 6.49 5.76 8.72
C GLY A 122 6.43 5.06 10.08
N GLY A 123 5.35 4.34 10.41
CA GLY A 123 5.27 3.44 11.57
C GLY A 123 5.72 4.05 12.92
N PRO A 124 6.01 3.23 13.95
CA PRO A 124 6.52 3.72 15.24
C PRO A 124 7.86 4.47 15.14
N SER A 125 8.59 4.30 14.03
CA SER A 125 9.92 4.88 13.81
C SER A 125 9.90 6.37 13.46
N ARG A 126 8.88 6.87 12.76
CA ARG A 126 8.67 8.34 12.65
C ARG A 126 8.31 8.98 13.98
N ARG A 127 7.48 8.30 14.79
CA ARG A 127 7.17 8.75 16.16
C ARG A 127 8.40 8.77 17.08
N ALA A 128 9.41 7.95 16.80
CA ALA A 128 10.67 7.98 17.52
C ALA A 128 11.56 9.17 17.08
N LEU A 129 11.57 9.52 15.79
CA LEU A 129 12.26 10.70 15.27
C LEU A 129 11.64 12.01 15.76
N ASP A 130 10.31 12.11 15.81
CA ASP A 130 9.61 13.28 16.35
C ASP A 130 9.83 13.45 17.87
N ARG A 131 10.09 12.36 18.60
CA ARG A 131 10.45 12.40 20.03
C ARG A 131 11.88 12.89 20.31
N HIS A 132 12.75 12.94 19.30
CA HIS A 132 14.11 13.47 19.43
C HIS A 132 14.25 14.93 18.94
N GLY A 133 13.13 15.64 18.74
CA GLY A 133 13.09 17.04 18.30
C GLY A 133 13.06 18.11 19.39
N THR A 134 13.42 17.82 20.64
CA THR A 134 13.58 18.87 21.67
C THR A 134 14.92 18.69 22.37
N PRO A 135 15.89 19.62 22.19
CA PRO A 135 17.11 19.64 22.99
C PRO A 135 16.72 19.77 24.47
N PRO A 136 17.40 19.09 25.40
CA PRO A 136 17.19 19.33 26.82
C PRO A 136 17.42 20.82 27.10
N LYS A 137 16.42 21.50 27.68
CA LYS A 137 16.65 22.83 28.27
C LYS A 137 17.80 22.69 29.24
N GLU A 138 18.83 23.52 29.04
CA GLU A 138 20.02 23.62 29.89
C GLU A 138 19.64 23.48 31.36
N ARG A 139 20.20 22.46 32.01
CA ARG A 139 20.18 22.39 33.47
C ARG A 139 21.07 23.53 33.95
N ARG A 140 20.44 24.56 34.52
CA ARG A 140 21.12 25.59 35.32
C ARG A 140 22.13 24.92 36.25
N GLY A 141 23.41 25.25 36.09
CA GLY A 141 24.44 24.89 37.06
C GLY A 141 24.16 25.54 38.41
N PRO A 142 24.65 24.95 39.52
CA PRO A 142 24.43 25.50 40.85
C PRO A 142 25.22 26.80 40.99
N GLY A 143 24.53 27.84 41.47
CA GLY A 143 25.15 29.13 41.79
C GLY A 143 26.23 28.97 42.86
N ARG A 144 27.30 29.73 42.67
CA ARG A 144 28.24 30.14 43.72
C ARG A 144 28.43 31.64 43.59
#